data_AF-A0AA96LF44-F1
#
_entry.id   AF-A0AA96LF44-F1
#
_cell.length_a   1.000
_cell.length_b   1.000
_cell.length_c   1.000
_cell.angle_alpha   90.00
_cell.angle_beta   90.00
_cell.angle_gamma   90.00
#
_symmetry.space_group_name_H-M   'P 1'
#
loop_
_entity.id
_entity.type
_entity.pdbx_description
1 polymer ?
#
loop_
_entity_poly.entity_id
_entity_poly.type
_entity_poly.pdbx_seq_one_letter_code
_entity_poly.pdbx_strand_id
1 'polypeptide(L)'
;MIKKWIGAAAVTAVLFAAVPAFAADAGTPTSAASAQQEKKADKLAKLQEKAAKLGISTEGLSAKQLVKEIVKAKHAKKVGQLHKQAERLGIAVEGKKNAELREAVKEALKARHTAQLQKTAEKLNVPVEGKTNEQLRQDIKAAVQAKRAAKQK
;
A
#
# COMPACT_ATOMS: atom_id res chain seq x y z
N MET A 1 31.41 52.33 28.78
CA MET A 1 30.86 52.75 27.46
C MET A 1 32.00 53.19 26.55
N ILE A 2 32.47 52.37 25.61
CA ILE A 2 33.21 52.73 24.37
C ILE A 2 33.07 51.48 23.48
N LYS A 3 32.08 51.35 22.59
CA LYS A 3 31.87 51.91 21.25
C LYS A 3 32.90 51.44 20.19
N LYS A 4 32.37 50.65 19.25
CA LYS A 4 32.91 50.09 18.00
C LYS A 4 33.76 51.10 17.22
N TRP A 5 34.68 50.66 16.35
CA TRP A 5 34.74 50.92 14.89
C TRP A 5 36.01 50.29 14.24
N ILE A 6 35.80 49.62 13.11
CA ILE A 6 36.61 49.54 11.87
C ILE A 6 38.00 48.87 11.91
N GLY A 7 38.14 47.87 11.04
CA GLY A 7 39.42 47.47 10.46
C GLY A 7 39.22 46.49 9.31
N ALA A 8 39.09 47.01 8.08
CA ALA A 8 39.13 46.23 6.86
C ALA A 8 40.52 45.60 6.68
N ALA A 9 40.58 44.31 6.33
CA ALA A 9 41.78 43.72 5.75
C ALA A 9 41.38 42.57 4.81
N ALA A 10 41.42 42.87 3.51
CA ALA A 10 41.52 41.87 2.46
C ALA A 10 42.81 41.08 2.66
N VAL A 11 42.74 39.75 2.70
CA VAL A 11 43.92 38.88 2.68
C VAL A 11 43.72 37.82 1.61
N THR A 12 44.23 38.18 0.44
CA THR A 12 45.04 37.38 -0.49
C THR A 12 44.55 36.00 -0.91
N ALA A 13 44.30 35.90 -2.21
CA ALA A 13 44.43 34.68 -3.00
C ALA A 13 45.71 33.91 -2.66
N VAL A 14 45.58 32.64 -2.28
CA VAL A 14 46.66 31.67 -2.35
C VAL A 14 46.46 30.86 -3.64
N LEU A 15 47.42 31.04 -4.53
CA LEU A 15 47.56 30.36 -5.81
C LEU A 15 47.85 28.86 -5.65
N PHE A 16 47.33 28.11 -6.61
CA PHE A 16 47.65 26.73 -7.02
C PHE A 16 49.11 26.28 -6.78
N ALA A 17 49.31 25.06 -6.28
CA ALA A 17 50.23 24.07 -6.88
C ALA A 17 50.06 22.65 -6.29
N ALA A 18 49.84 21.70 -7.21
CA ALA A 18 50.25 20.28 -7.20
C ALA A 18 49.87 19.36 -6.01
N VAL A 19 48.90 18.46 -6.25
CA VAL A 19 48.86 17.16 -5.57
C VAL A 19 49.27 16.10 -6.60
N PRO A 20 50.33 15.30 -6.35
CA PRO A 20 50.70 14.17 -7.21
C PRO A 20 49.72 13.01 -7.03
N ALA A 21 49.54 12.27 -8.11
CA ALA A 21 48.75 11.06 -8.18
C ALA A 21 49.36 9.89 -7.38
N PHE A 22 48.49 8.95 -7.02
CA PHE A 22 48.75 7.55 -6.64
C PHE A 22 49.16 7.23 -5.19
N ALA A 23 48.18 6.70 -4.44
CA ALA A 23 48.10 5.29 -4.02
C ALA A 23 47.63 5.11 -2.56
N ALA A 24 46.66 4.20 -2.41
CA ALA A 24 46.30 3.47 -1.20
C ALA A 24 45.45 4.17 -0.11
N ASP A 25 44.36 3.47 0.19
CA ASP A 25 43.69 3.36 1.48
C ASP A 25 42.42 4.18 1.77
N ALA A 26 41.55 3.52 2.54
CA ALA A 26 40.23 3.90 3.02
C ALA A 26 39.10 3.94 1.98
N GLY A 27 38.44 2.78 1.85
CA GLY A 27 37.10 2.69 1.28
C GLY A 27 36.14 3.72 1.87
N THR A 28 35.16 4.11 1.08
CA THR A 28 34.01 4.90 1.48
C THR A 28 32.90 3.96 1.95
N PRO A 29 32.66 3.72 3.25
CA PRO A 29 31.47 2.99 3.68
C PRO A 29 30.40 3.98 4.16
N THR A 30 29.88 4.89 3.33
CA THR A 30 28.77 5.75 3.80
C THR A 30 27.84 6.18 2.67
N SER A 31 26.98 5.25 2.22
CA SER A 31 25.73 5.62 1.54
C SER A 31 24.65 4.52 1.65
N ALA A 32 25.04 3.25 1.87
CA ALA A 32 24.08 2.16 2.08
C ALA A 32 23.47 2.11 3.50
N ALA A 33 24.21 2.54 4.53
CA ALA A 33 23.75 2.50 5.93
C ALA A 33 22.69 3.57 6.25
N SER A 34 22.82 4.77 5.68
CA SER A 34 21.87 5.88 5.82
C SER A 34 20.54 5.60 5.12
N ALA A 35 20.57 5.09 3.88
CA ALA A 35 19.35 4.72 3.14
C ALA A 35 18.56 3.58 3.81
N GLN A 36 19.24 2.67 4.51
CA GLN A 36 18.59 1.58 5.24
C GLN A 36 17.97 2.04 6.56
N GLN A 37 18.50 3.12 7.14
CA GLN A 37 18.02 3.72 8.38
C GLN A 37 16.78 4.59 8.12
N GLU A 38 16.76 5.37 7.04
CA GLU A 38 15.58 6.14 6.60
C GLU A 38 14.39 5.24 6.28
N LYS A 39 14.60 4.15 5.52
CA LYS A 39 13.52 3.18 5.21
C LYS A 39 12.93 2.49 6.45
N LYS A 40 13.71 2.35 7.52
CA LYS A 40 13.23 1.82 8.81
C LYS A 40 12.42 2.88 9.56
N ALA A 41 12.89 4.12 9.60
CA ALA A 41 12.17 5.24 10.20
C ALA A 41 10.81 5.49 9.51
N ASP A 42 10.77 5.48 8.17
CA ASP A 42 9.54 5.61 7.39
C ASP A 42 8.53 4.49 7.66
N LYS A 43 9.01 3.25 7.80
CA LYS A 43 8.14 2.10 8.13
C LYS A 43 7.56 2.24 9.53
N LEU A 44 8.33 2.74 10.50
CA LEU A 44 7.86 2.99 11.86
C LEU A 44 6.83 4.10 11.90
N ALA A 45 7.07 5.23 11.22
CA ALA A 45 6.10 6.32 11.11
C ALA A 45 4.77 5.85 10.49
N LYS A 46 4.84 5.07 9.39
CA LYS A 46 3.64 4.46 8.77
C LYS A 46 2.92 3.47 9.68
N LEU A 47 3.63 2.80 10.58
CA LEU A 47 3.02 1.88 11.55
C LEU A 47 2.33 2.66 12.67
N GLN A 48 2.96 3.71 13.20
CA GLN A 48 2.36 4.59 14.20
C GLN A 48 1.10 5.27 13.65
N GLU A 49 1.15 5.78 12.42
CA GLU A 49 -0.02 6.36 11.75
C GLU A 49 -1.15 5.33 11.58
N LYS A 50 -0.82 4.10 11.19
CA LYS A 50 -1.80 3.00 11.09
C LYS A 50 -2.37 2.60 12.44
N ALA A 51 -1.56 2.60 13.51
CA ALA A 51 -2.02 2.34 14.87
C ALA A 51 -2.97 3.44 15.35
N ALA A 52 -2.62 4.70 15.17
CA ALA A 52 -3.48 5.84 15.50
C ALA A 52 -4.82 5.78 14.75
N LYS A 53 -4.80 5.50 13.44
CA LYS A 53 -6.03 5.28 12.63
C LYS A 53 -6.88 4.10 13.10
N LEU A 54 -6.26 3.12 13.76
CA LEU A 54 -6.94 1.96 14.32
C LEU A 54 -7.35 2.16 15.79
N GLY A 55 -7.02 3.32 16.39
CA GLY A 55 -7.28 3.62 17.81
C GLY A 55 -6.37 2.86 18.77
N ILE A 56 -5.20 2.42 18.32
CA ILE A 56 -4.22 1.67 19.12
C ILE A 56 -3.23 2.68 19.69
N SER A 57 -3.11 2.74 21.02
CA SER A 57 -2.14 3.61 21.68
C SER A 57 -0.72 3.17 21.33
N THR A 58 0.09 4.09 20.81
CA THR A 58 1.48 3.82 20.39
C THR A 58 2.49 4.11 21.51
N GLU A 59 2.05 4.69 22.63
CA GLU A 59 2.90 5.12 23.73
C GLU A 59 3.49 3.91 24.47
N GLY A 60 4.82 3.89 24.62
CA GLY A 60 5.55 2.83 25.33
C GLY A 60 5.69 1.49 24.60
N LEU A 61 5.10 1.32 23.41
CA LEU A 61 5.19 0.08 22.64
C LEU A 61 6.41 0.06 21.72
N SER A 62 7.18 -1.04 21.77
CA SER A 62 8.23 -1.28 20.79
C SER A 62 7.65 -1.46 19.38
N ALA A 63 8.44 -1.12 18.35
CA ALA A 63 8.09 -1.33 16.95
C ALA A 63 7.48 -2.72 16.66
N LYS A 64 8.07 -3.77 17.25
CA LYS A 64 7.63 -5.17 17.07
C LYS A 64 6.26 -5.41 17.73
N GLN A 65 6.02 -4.86 18.92
CA GLN A 65 4.73 -4.97 19.60
C GLN A 65 3.65 -4.19 18.86
N LEU A 66 3.98 -2.99 18.39
CA LEU A 66 3.05 -2.16 17.62
C LEU A 66 2.60 -2.88 16.33
N VAL A 67 3.53 -3.51 15.61
CA VAL A 67 3.19 -4.34 14.44
C VAL A 67 2.24 -5.47 14.83
N LYS A 68 2.52 -6.18 15.92
CA LYS A 68 1.67 -7.29 16.39
C LYS A 68 0.25 -6.81 16.70
N GLU A 69 0.10 -5.71 17.43
CA GLU A 69 -1.21 -5.15 17.78
C GLU A 69 -1.97 -4.66 16.54
N ILE A 70 -1.30 -3.95 15.62
CA ILE A 70 -1.90 -3.55 14.33
C ILE A 70 -2.37 -4.78 13.54
N VAL A 71 -1.55 -5.84 13.49
CA VAL A 71 -1.90 -7.07 12.77
C VAL A 71 -3.10 -7.74 13.42
N LYS A 72 -3.12 -7.88 14.75
CA LYS A 72 -4.27 -8.44 15.49
C LYS A 72 -5.55 -7.64 15.25
N ALA A 73 -5.50 -6.31 15.40
CA ALA A 73 -6.64 -5.43 15.18
C ALA A 73 -7.16 -5.52 13.73
N LYS A 74 -6.25 -5.57 12.74
CA LYS A 74 -6.63 -5.81 11.34
C LYS A 74 -7.24 -7.18 11.13
N HIS A 75 -6.70 -8.21 11.78
CA HIS A 75 -7.22 -9.56 11.68
C HIS A 75 -8.64 -9.65 12.26
N ALA A 76 -8.86 -9.06 13.44
CA ALA A 76 -10.18 -8.95 14.06
C ALA A 76 -11.18 -8.21 13.16
N LYS A 77 -10.80 -7.04 12.61
CA LYS A 77 -11.63 -6.31 11.64
C LYS A 77 -11.93 -7.15 10.39
N LYS A 78 -10.95 -7.86 9.84
CA LYS A 78 -11.15 -8.75 8.69
C LYS A 78 -12.11 -9.89 9.01
N VAL A 79 -12.01 -10.52 10.19
CA VAL A 79 -12.94 -11.56 10.63
C VAL A 79 -14.35 -11.00 10.76
N GLY A 80 -14.53 -9.85 11.40
CA GLY A 80 -15.83 -9.19 11.49
C GLY A 80 -16.41 -8.83 10.12
N GLN A 81 -15.58 -8.36 9.18
CA GLN A 81 -16.01 -8.11 7.80
C GLN A 81 -16.41 -9.40 7.07
N LEU A 82 -15.68 -10.49 7.28
CA LEU A 82 -16.02 -11.80 6.72
C LEU A 82 -17.38 -12.30 7.23
N HIS A 83 -17.68 -12.12 8.52
CA HIS A 83 -18.99 -12.47 9.08
C HIS A 83 -20.10 -11.64 8.42
N LYS A 84 -19.96 -10.32 8.36
CA LYS A 84 -20.91 -9.45 7.66
C LYS A 84 -21.09 -9.82 6.20
N GLN A 85 -20.01 -10.24 5.54
CA GLN A 85 -20.05 -10.65 4.13
C GLN A 85 -20.71 -12.01 3.94
N ALA A 86 -20.48 -12.95 4.86
CA ALA A 86 -21.17 -14.23 4.92
C ALA A 86 -22.68 -14.04 5.13
N GLU A 87 -23.09 -13.23 6.11
CA GLU A 87 -24.50 -12.85 6.34
C GLU A 87 -25.14 -12.24 5.10
N ARG A 88 -24.46 -11.29 4.44
CA ARG A 88 -24.93 -10.68 3.18
C ARG A 88 -25.08 -11.66 2.03
N LEU A 89 -24.32 -12.75 2.06
CA LEU A 89 -24.38 -13.82 1.07
C LEU A 89 -25.30 -14.98 1.51
N GLY A 90 -25.95 -14.87 2.67
CA GLY A 90 -26.82 -15.92 3.22
C GLY A 90 -26.07 -17.16 3.74
N ILE A 91 -24.77 -17.03 4.03
CA ILE A 91 -23.94 -18.13 4.52
C ILE A 91 -24.01 -18.16 6.04
N ALA A 92 -24.46 -19.28 6.61
CA ALA A 92 -24.44 -19.50 8.05
C ALA A 92 -23.02 -19.34 8.61
N VAL A 93 -22.88 -18.46 9.61
CA VAL A 93 -21.61 -18.08 10.26
C VAL A 93 -21.39 -18.91 11.54
N GLU A 94 -22.46 -19.32 12.20
CA GLU A 94 -22.40 -20.09 13.45
C GLU A 94 -21.85 -21.50 13.21
N GLY A 95 -20.88 -21.90 14.04
CA GLY A 95 -20.26 -23.23 14.03
C GLY A 95 -19.14 -23.44 13.01
N LYS A 96 -18.89 -22.50 12.09
CA LYS A 96 -17.82 -22.65 11.08
C LYS A 96 -16.50 -22.07 11.56
N LYS A 97 -15.39 -22.73 11.22
CA LYS A 97 -14.06 -22.14 11.44
C LYS A 97 -13.87 -20.93 10.52
N ASN A 98 -13.15 -19.91 11.01
CA ASN A 98 -12.83 -18.71 10.22
C ASN A 98 -12.21 -19.03 8.84
N ALA A 99 -11.44 -20.11 8.73
CA ALA A 99 -10.86 -20.56 7.46
C ALA A 99 -11.93 -21.10 6.49
N GLU A 100 -12.81 -21.97 6.96
CA GLU A 100 -13.92 -22.52 6.18
C GLU A 100 -14.89 -21.42 5.74
N LEU A 101 -15.20 -20.49 6.65
CA LEU A 101 -16.06 -19.35 6.34
C LEU A 101 -15.45 -18.46 5.25
N ARG A 102 -14.13 -18.26 5.25
CA ARG A 102 -13.44 -17.53 4.19
C ARG A 102 -13.57 -18.22 2.83
N GLU A 103 -13.41 -19.53 2.79
CA GLU A 103 -13.56 -20.29 1.53
C GLU A 103 -15.00 -20.24 1.04
N ALA A 104 -15.98 -20.51 1.91
CA ALA A 104 -17.39 -20.41 1.56
C ALA A 104 -17.78 -19.02 1.02
N VAL A 105 -17.31 -17.94 1.67
CA VAL A 105 -17.52 -16.57 1.22
C VAL A 105 -16.86 -16.31 -0.14
N LYS A 106 -15.64 -16.83 -0.37
CA LYS A 106 -14.95 -16.69 -1.67
C LYS A 106 -15.72 -17.41 -2.78
N GLU A 107 -16.20 -18.62 -2.53
CA GLU A 107 -16.96 -19.39 -3.52
C GLU A 107 -18.28 -18.71 -3.85
N ALA A 108 -19.04 -18.27 -2.84
CA ALA A 108 -20.27 -17.53 -3.04
C ALA A 108 -20.03 -16.21 -3.80
N LEU A 109 -18.94 -15.50 -3.50
CA LEU A 109 -18.54 -14.33 -4.28
C LEU A 109 -18.21 -14.66 -5.73
N LYS A 110 -17.48 -15.75 -5.99
CA LYS A 110 -17.15 -16.20 -7.34
C LYS A 110 -18.44 -16.51 -8.12
N ALA A 111 -19.35 -17.28 -7.54
CA ALA A 111 -20.64 -17.61 -8.14
C ALA A 111 -21.49 -16.36 -8.40
N ARG A 112 -21.53 -15.41 -7.46
CA ARG A 112 -22.21 -14.13 -7.67
C ARG A 112 -21.56 -13.32 -8.78
N HIS A 113 -20.23 -13.33 -8.86
CA HIS A 113 -19.49 -12.60 -9.87
C HIS A 113 -19.75 -13.17 -11.27
N THR A 114 -19.76 -14.50 -11.43
CA THR A 114 -20.07 -15.13 -12.73
C THR A 114 -21.50 -14.82 -13.16
N ALA A 115 -22.47 -14.95 -12.24
CA ALA A 115 -23.86 -14.57 -12.51
C ALA A 115 -23.99 -13.08 -12.88
N GLN A 116 -23.23 -12.19 -12.23
CA GLN A 116 -23.20 -10.77 -12.60
C GLN A 116 -22.62 -10.54 -13.98
N LEU A 117 -21.56 -11.25 -14.37
CA LEU A 117 -20.98 -11.14 -15.71
C LEU A 117 -21.96 -11.56 -16.79
N GLN A 118 -22.68 -12.67 -16.58
CA GLN A 118 -23.72 -13.11 -17.52
C GLN A 118 -24.82 -12.05 -17.65
N LYS A 119 -25.35 -11.57 -16.51
CA LYS A 119 -26.37 -10.51 -16.49
C LYS A 119 -25.90 -9.21 -17.15
N THR A 120 -24.64 -8.80 -16.96
CA THR A 120 -24.13 -7.58 -17.62
C THR A 120 -23.84 -7.81 -19.09
N ALA A 121 -23.39 -9.00 -19.48
CA ALA A 121 -23.22 -9.36 -20.88
C ALA A 121 -24.57 -9.32 -21.62
N GLU A 122 -25.61 -9.93 -21.07
CA GLU A 122 -26.99 -9.86 -21.59
C GLU A 122 -27.46 -8.41 -21.75
N LYS A 123 -27.31 -7.58 -20.71
CA LYS A 123 -27.69 -6.15 -20.77
C LYS A 123 -26.92 -5.33 -21.81
N LEU A 124 -25.73 -5.78 -22.19
CA LEU A 124 -24.87 -5.13 -23.16
C LEU A 124 -24.93 -5.81 -24.52
N ASN A 125 -25.74 -6.87 -24.67
CA ASN A 125 -25.78 -7.73 -25.86
C ASN A 125 -24.40 -8.29 -26.24
N VAL A 126 -23.57 -8.62 -25.24
CA VAL A 126 -22.27 -9.27 -25.43
C VAL A 126 -22.47 -10.79 -25.43
N PRO A 127 -21.99 -11.53 -26.45
CA PRO A 127 -22.16 -12.97 -26.49
C PRO A 127 -21.34 -13.65 -25.38
N VAL A 128 -22.00 -14.53 -24.63
CA VAL A 128 -21.47 -15.27 -23.47
C VAL A 128 -21.01 -16.69 -23.81
N GLU A 129 -21.49 -17.27 -24.91
CA GLU A 129 -21.19 -18.65 -25.29
C GLU A 129 -19.74 -18.82 -25.77
N GLY A 130 -19.10 -19.91 -25.35
CA GLY A 130 -17.74 -20.26 -25.74
C GLY A 130 -16.63 -19.39 -25.13
N LYS A 131 -16.96 -18.40 -24.29
CA LYS A 131 -15.97 -17.48 -23.70
C LYS A 131 -15.64 -17.84 -22.26
N THR A 132 -14.38 -17.65 -21.91
CA THR A 132 -13.93 -17.71 -20.51
C THR A 132 -14.45 -16.50 -19.72
N ASN A 133 -14.58 -16.63 -18.39
CA ASN A 133 -14.97 -15.51 -17.52
C ASN A 133 -14.07 -14.28 -17.68
N GLU A 134 -12.80 -14.48 -18.04
CA GLU A 134 -11.83 -13.41 -18.21
C GLU A 134 -12.03 -12.66 -19.53
N GLN A 135 -12.23 -13.39 -20.63
CA GLN A 135 -12.64 -12.79 -21.91
C GLN A 135 -13.96 -12.05 -21.77
N LEU A 136 -14.94 -12.66 -21.11
CA LEU A 136 -16.25 -12.04 -20.90
C LEU A 136 -16.15 -10.72 -20.12
N ARG A 137 -15.30 -10.67 -19.09
CA ARG A 137 -14.99 -9.41 -18.36
C ARG A 137 -14.42 -8.34 -19.26
N GLN A 138 -13.48 -8.70 -20.15
CA GLN A 138 -12.85 -7.75 -21.06
C GLN A 138 -13.87 -7.19 -22.05
N ASP A 139 -14.69 -8.06 -22.65
CA ASP A 139 -15.72 -7.66 -23.61
C ASP A 139 -16.79 -6.77 -22.97
N ILE A 140 -17.26 -7.13 -21.77
CA ILE A 140 -18.18 -6.29 -20.98
C ILE A 140 -17.55 -4.94 -20.71
N LYS A 141 -16.27 -4.89 -20.30
CA LYS A 141 -15.58 -3.64 -20.01
C LYS A 141 -15.48 -2.76 -21.26
N ALA A 142 -15.14 -3.34 -22.41
CA ALA A 142 -15.09 -2.63 -23.68
C ALA A 142 -16.48 -2.10 -24.08
N ALA A 143 -17.53 -2.92 -23.96
CA ALA A 143 -18.89 -2.52 -24.26
C ALA A 143 -19.40 -1.40 -23.33
N VAL A 144 -19.07 -1.45 -22.03
CA VAL A 144 -19.39 -0.36 -21.08
C VAL A 144 -18.67 0.93 -21.46
N GLN A 145 -17.39 0.86 -21.83
CA GLN A 145 -16.63 2.04 -22.25
C GLN A 145 -17.20 2.66 -23.53
N ALA A 146 -17.54 1.84 -24.52
CA ALA A 146 -18.18 2.31 -25.75
C ALA A 146 -19.52 2.99 -25.47
N LYS A 147 -20.39 2.40 -24.64
CA LYS A 147 -21.66 3.02 -24.23
C LYS A 147 -21.45 4.34 -23.47
N ARG A 148 -20.44 4.42 -22.61
CA ARG A 148 -20.11 5.66 -21.89
C ARG A 148 -19.61 6.75 -22.83
N ALA A 149 -18.73 6.42 -23.76
CA ALA A 149 -18.22 7.36 -24.75
C ALA A 149 -19.33 7.87 -25.69
N ALA A 150 -20.26 7.02 -26.09
CA ALA A 150 -21.41 7.40 -26.91
C ALA A 150 -22.41 8.31 -26.17
N LYS A 151 -22.48 8.22 -24.83
CA LYS A 151 -23.36 9.07 -24.00
C LYS A 151 -22.72 10.41 -23.60
N GLN A 152 -21.41 10.55 -23.79
CA GLN A 152 -20.65 11.78 -23.53
C GLN A 152 -20.44 12.64 -24.78
N LYS A 153 -20.92 12.17 -25.94
CA LYS A 153 -21.06 12.93 -27.18
C LYS A 153 -22.50 13.39 -27.34
#